data_AF-A0A840I0J9-F1
#
_entry.id   AF-A0A840I0J9-F1
#
_cell.length_a   1.000
_cell.length_b   1.000
_cell.length_c   1.000
_cell.angle_alpha   90.00
_cell.angle_beta   90.00
_cell.angle_gamma   90.00
#
_symmetry.space_group_name_H-M   'P 1'
#
loop_
_entity.id
_entity.type
_entity.pdbx_description
1 polymer ?
#
loop_
_entity_poly.entity_id
_entity_poly.type
_entity_poly.pdbx_seq_one_letter_code
_entity_poly.pdbx_strand_id
1 'polypeptide(L)'
;MSLVPQLGFGELVLLAVLALVVVGPKDLPRLMHTVGKMVRQMRKLADEFRASFDQMAREAEMEELREEIERLKSSNPVREVKQAFDEAGDDAYKAMADVKSHGEKP
;
A
#
# COMPACT_ATOMS: atom_id res chain seq x y z
N MET A 1 0.24 -10.24 22.79
CA MET A 1 0.89 -8.93 22.52
C MET A 1 0.48 -8.52 21.12
N SER A 2 -0.59 -7.76 21.00
CA SER A 2 -1.09 -7.26 19.72
C SER A 2 -0.24 -6.07 19.27
N LEU A 3 0.62 -6.30 18.27
CA LEU A 3 1.42 -5.28 17.58
C LEU A 3 0.74 -4.83 16.27
N VAL A 4 -0.59 -4.84 16.24
CA VAL A 4 -1.33 -4.19 15.15
C VAL A 4 -1.68 -2.80 15.66
N PRO A 5 -1.05 -1.73 15.14
CA PRO A 5 -1.31 -0.37 15.62
C PRO A 5 -2.78 -0.04 15.38
N GLN A 6 -3.48 0.20 16.48
CA GLN A 6 -4.83 0.76 16.45
C GLN A 6 -4.69 2.19 15.94
N LEU A 7 -5.60 2.65 15.07
CA LEU A 7 -5.56 3.98 14.45
C LEU A 7 -5.95 5.09 15.44
N GLY A 8 -5.38 5.08 16.65
CA GLY A 8 -5.51 6.13 17.64
C GLY A 8 -4.51 7.27 17.38
N PHE A 9 -4.80 8.43 17.97
CA PHE A 9 -3.94 9.61 17.84
C PHE A 9 -2.54 9.38 18.44
N GLY A 10 -2.45 8.65 19.55
CA GLY A 10 -1.17 8.36 20.20
C GLY A 10 -0.27 7.45 19.36
N GLU A 11 -0.85 6.43 18.74
CA GLU A 11 -0.16 5.49 17.87
C GLU A 11 0.31 6.17 16.57
N LEU A 12 -0.49 7.07 15.99
CA LEU A 12 -0.08 7.87 14.84
C LEU A 12 1.15 8.73 15.15
N VAL A 13 1.20 9.35 16.33
CA VAL A 13 2.36 10.11 16.77
C VAL A 13 3.58 9.19 16.96
N LEU A 14 3.41 8.00 17.53
CA LEU A 14 4.49 7.02 17.68
C LEU A 14 5.04 6.57 16.31
N LEU A 15 4.18 6.25 15.35
CA LEU A 15 4.58 5.90 13.98
C LEU A 15 5.29 7.07 13.28
N ALA A 16 4.81 8.31 13.48
CA ALA A 16 5.48 9.50 12.95
C ALA A 16 6.90 9.63 13.53
N VAL A 17 7.07 9.47 14.83
CA VAL A 17 8.39 9.50 15.47
C VAL A 17 9.29 8.38 14.94
N LEU A 18 8.79 7.15 14.83
CA LEU A 18 9.54 6.03 14.27
C LEU A 18 10.01 6.33 12.84
N ALA A 19 9.10 6.83 12.00
CA ALA A 19 9.41 7.21 10.62
C ALA A 19 10.47 8.31 10.57
N LEU A 20 10.42 9.31 11.45
CA LEU A 20 11.43 10.36 11.55
C LEU A 20 12.80 9.82 11.97
N VAL A 21 12.87 8.81 12.83
CA VAL A 21 14.14 8.20 13.25
C VAL A 21 14.74 7.34 12.14
N VAL A 22 13.92 6.53 11.46
CA VAL A 22 14.37 5.61 10.41
C VAL A 22 14.78 6.36 9.14
N VAL A 23 13.94 7.30 8.70
CA VAL A 23 14.13 8.04 7.45
C VAL A 23 14.95 9.30 7.68
N GLY A 24 14.77 9.96 8.83
CA GLY A 24 15.32 11.27 9.11
C GLY A 24 14.28 12.39 8.96
N PRO A 25 14.26 13.40 9.84
CA PRO A 25 13.27 14.48 9.82
C PRO A 25 13.36 15.42 8.61
N LYS A 26 14.52 15.46 7.94
CA LYS A 26 14.73 16.25 6.72
C LYS A 26 14.40 15.47 5.44
N ASP A 27 14.52 14.15 5.49
CA ASP A 27 14.32 13.28 4.33
C ASP A 27 12.86 12.89 4.15
N LEU A 28 12.10 12.74 5.24
CA LEU A 28 10.66 12.48 5.20
C LEU A 28 9.87 13.50 4.35
N PRO A 29 10.01 14.84 4.54
CA PRO A 29 9.33 15.81 3.69
C PRO A 29 9.81 15.77 2.24
N ARG A 30 11.09 15.44 2.01
CA ARG A 30 11.66 15.32 0.66
C ARG A 30 11.10 14.11 -0.09
N LEU A 31 10.97 12.98 0.59
CA LEU A 31 10.34 11.76 0.07
C LEU A 31 8.86 11.98 -0.21
N MET A 32 8.12 12.61 0.70
CA MET A 32 6.71 12.98 0.45
C MET A 32 6.56 13.88 -0.77
N HIS A 33 7.50 14.79 -1.01
CA HIS A 33 7.51 15.63 -2.19
C HIS A 33 7.70 14.82 -3.48
N THR A 34 8.59 13.84 -3.47
CA THR A 34 8.85 12.94 -4.61
C THR A 34 7.66 12.02 -4.89
N VAL A 35 7.16 11.35 -3.85
CA VAL A 35 5.96 10.50 -3.94
C VAL A 35 4.76 11.33 -4.39
N GLY A 36 4.57 12.52 -3.83
CA GLY A 36 3.49 13.43 -4.21
C GLY A 36 3.57 13.85 -5.69
N LYS A 37 4.78 14.09 -6.22
CA LYS A 37 4.97 14.33 -7.66
C LYS A 37 4.59 13.12 -8.50
N MET A 38 5.00 11.92 -8.10
CA MET A 38 4.67 10.68 -8.79
C MET A 38 3.16 10.41 -8.79
N VAL A 39 2.50 10.54 -7.63
CA VAL A 39 1.04 10.43 -7.49
C VAL A 39 0.33 11.48 -8.34
N ARG A 40 0.84 12.71 -8.39
CA ARG A 40 0.28 13.77 -9.23
C ARG A 40 0.39 13.44 -10.72
N GLN A 41 1.51 12.86 -11.16
CA GLN A 41 1.67 12.40 -12.53
C GLN A 41 0.73 11.23 -12.83
N MET A 42 0.62 10.25 -11.94
CA MET A 42 -0.35 9.16 -12.08
C MET A 42 -1.79 9.66 -12.14
N ARG A 43 -2.15 10.66 -11.32
CA ARG A 43 -3.48 11.27 -11.37
C ARG A 43 -3.76 11.93 -12.71
N LYS A 44 -2.80 12.69 -13.26
CA LYS A 44 -2.93 13.28 -14.60
C LYS A 44 -3.12 12.22 -15.69
N LEU A 45 -2.30 11.17 -15.66
CA LEU A 45 -2.45 10.04 -16.59
C LEU A 45 -3.83 9.41 -16.44
N ALA A 46 -4.29 9.16 -15.21
CA ALA A 46 -5.63 8.61 -14.96
C ALA A 46 -6.75 9.52 -15.48
N ASP A 47 -6.60 10.85 -15.34
CA ASP A 47 -7.56 11.82 -15.87
C ASP A 47 -7.58 11.80 -17.42
N GLU A 48 -6.41 11.67 -18.07
CA GLU A 48 -6.26 11.53 -19.54
C GLU A 48 -6.82 10.19 -20.05
N PHE A 49 -6.55 9.09 -19.35
CA PHE A 49 -7.13 7.78 -19.64
C PHE A 49 -8.64 7.84 -19.51
N ARG A 50 -9.17 8.41 -18.43
CA ARG A 50 -10.61 8.56 -18.23
C ARG A 50 -11.25 9.37 -19.36
N ALA A 51 -10.63 10.48 -19.78
CA ALA A 51 -11.11 11.27 -20.90
C ALA A 51 -11.07 10.52 -22.24
N SER A 52 -10.08 9.64 -22.42
CA SER A 52 -9.97 8.75 -23.59
C SER A 52 -11.02 7.63 -23.57
N PHE A 53 -11.23 7.00 -22.41
CA PHE A 53 -12.29 6.01 -22.19
C PHE A 53 -13.68 6.63 -22.41
N ASP A 54 -13.93 7.84 -21.92
CA ASP A 54 -15.23 8.53 -22.12
C ASP A 54 -15.48 8.86 -23.61
N GLN A 55 -14.43 9.05 -24.41
CA GLN A 55 -14.54 9.22 -25.86
C GLN A 55 -14.83 7.90 -26.58
N MET A 56 -14.04 6.85 -26.29
CA MET A 56 -14.24 5.50 -26.82
C MET A 56 -15.58 4.89 -26.38
N ALA A 57 -16.07 5.24 -25.19
CA ALA A 57 -17.36 4.80 -24.66
C ALA A 57 -18.56 5.26 -25.47
N ARG A 58 -18.42 6.41 -26.13
CA ARG A 58 -19.43 6.92 -27.05
C ARG A 58 -19.40 6.22 -28.41
N GLU A 59 -18.36 5.44 -28.71
CA GLU A 59 -18.11 4.77 -29.99
C GLU A 59 -18.24 3.22 -29.99
N ALA A 60 -18.61 2.60 -28.85
CA ALA A 60 -19.01 1.18 -28.72
C ALA A 60 -17.89 0.10 -28.60
N GLU A 61 -16.87 0.32 -27.74
CA GLU A 61 -15.86 -0.70 -27.34
C GLU A 61 -15.81 -1.01 -25.82
N MET A 62 -16.74 -0.49 -25.01
CA MET A 62 -16.65 -0.58 -23.53
C MET A 62 -16.99 -1.94 -22.92
N GLU A 63 -17.70 -2.78 -23.66
CA GLU A 63 -18.16 -4.07 -23.17
C GLU A 63 -17.00 -5.09 -23.14
N GLU A 64 -16.13 -5.09 -24.16
CA GLU A 64 -14.94 -5.94 -24.24
C GLU A 64 -13.90 -5.59 -23.17
N LEU A 65 -13.64 -4.30 -22.94
CA LEU A 65 -12.72 -3.85 -21.88
C LEU A 65 -13.23 -4.17 -20.47
N ARG A 66 -14.55 -4.10 -20.25
CA ARG A 66 -15.17 -4.52 -18.98
C ARG A 66 -14.98 -6.02 -18.75
N GLU A 67 -15.18 -6.83 -19.78
CA GLU A 67 -15.00 -8.27 -19.71
C GLU A 67 -13.53 -8.64 -19.46
N GLU A 68 -12.57 -7.96 -20.08
CA GLU A 68 -11.14 -8.17 -19.85
C GLU A 68 -10.71 -7.76 -18.44
N ILE A 69 -11.25 -6.66 -17.91
CA ILE A 69 -11.04 -6.26 -16.51
C ILE A 69 -11.69 -7.26 -15.54
N GLU A 70 -12.86 -7.82 -15.85
CA GLU A 70 -13.48 -8.89 -15.06
C GLU A 70 -12.69 -10.19 -15.11
N ARG A 71 -12.13 -10.56 -16.27
CA ARG A 71 -11.21 -11.69 -16.43
C ARG A 71 -9.91 -11.47 -15.65
N LEU A 72 -9.35 -10.26 -15.66
CA LEU A 72 -8.17 -9.92 -14.86
C LEU A 72 -8.47 -9.91 -13.36
N LYS A 73 -9.62 -9.38 -12.94
CA LYS A 73 -10.07 -9.43 -11.54
C LYS A 73 -10.32 -10.87 -11.07
N SER A 74 -10.89 -11.72 -11.92
CA SER A 74 -11.10 -13.14 -11.62
C SER A 74 -9.82 -13.97 -11.69
N SER A 75 -8.82 -13.54 -12.46
CA SER A 75 -7.47 -14.14 -12.47
C SER A 75 -6.68 -13.93 -11.18
N ASN A 76 -7.24 -13.23 -10.19
CA ASN A 76 -6.82 -13.28 -8.79
C ASN A 76 -5.39 -12.78 -8.43
N PRO A 77 -4.67 -11.97 -9.23
CA PRO A 77 -3.29 -11.55 -8.91
C PRO A 77 -3.21 -10.71 -7.64
N VAL A 78 -4.30 -10.01 -7.29
CA VAL A 78 -4.43 -9.25 -6.04
C VAL A 78 -4.42 -10.16 -4.80
N ARG A 79 -4.94 -11.39 -4.91
CA ARG A 79 -4.93 -12.35 -3.79
C ARG A 79 -3.55 -12.96 -3.58
N GLU A 80 -2.77 -13.13 -4.64
CA GLU A 80 -1.37 -13.60 -4.55
C GLU A 80 -0.47 -12.54 -3.90
N VAL A 81 -0.62 -11.27 -4.29
CA VAL A 81 0.07 -10.14 -3.61
C VAL A 81 -0.37 -10.05 -2.16
N LYS A 82 -1.67 -10.16 -1.88
CA LYS A 82 -2.18 -10.11 -0.49
C LYS A 82 -1.63 -11.26 0.35
N GLN A 83 -1.57 -12.48 -0.19
CA GLN A 83 -0.99 -13.63 0.50
C GLN A 83 0.50 -13.43 0.78
N ALA A 84 1.27 -12.91 -0.18
CA ALA A 84 2.69 -12.61 0.04
C ALA A 84 2.92 -11.55 1.13
N PHE A 85 2.04 -10.55 1.22
CA PHE A 85 2.08 -9.54 2.28
C PHE A 85 1.66 -10.09 3.65
N ASP A 86 0.62 -10.92 3.69
CA ASP A 86 0.14 -11.56 4.92
C ASP A 86 1.20 -12.54 5.47
N GLU A 87 1.87 -13.31 4.61
CA GLU A 87 2.95 -14.24 4.96
C GLU A 87 4.20 -13.51 5.49
N ALA A 88 4.60 -12.42 4.84
CA ALA A 88 5.71 -11.57 5.31
C ALA A 88 5.40 -10.91 6.67
N GLY A 89 4.13 -10.55 6.91
CA GLY A 89 3.67 -10.00 8.19
C GLY A 89 3.71 -11.04 9.32
N ASP A 90 3.25 -12.26 9.05
CA ASP A 90 3.23 -13.37 10.01
C ASP A 90 4.65 -13.84 10.38
N ASP A 91 5.57 -13.89 9.42
CA ASP A 91 6.97 -14.25 9.66
C ASP A 91 7.70 -13.18 10.48
N ALA A 92 7.43 -11.89 10.19
CA ALA A 92 7.95 -10.79 11.00
C ALA A 92 7.39 -10.82 12.44
N TYR A 93 6.11 -11.16 12.61
CA TYR A 93 5.48 -11.29 13.92
C TYR A 93 6.06 -12.47 14.72
N LYS A 94 6.30 -13.62 14.09
CA LYS A 94 6.95 -14.78 14.73
C LYS A 94 8.39 -14.45 15.13
N ALA A 95 9.17 -13.83 14.25
CA ALA A 95 10.54 -13.40 14.56
C ALA A 95 10.59 -12.43 15.76
N MET A 96 9.63 -11.51 15.86
CA MET A 96 9.51 -10.61 17.03
C MET A 96 9.02 -11.34 18.29
N ALA A 97 8.17 -12.36 18.16
CA ALA A 97 7.71 -13.18 19.29
C ALA A 97 8.83 -14.08 19.84
N ASP A 98 9.67 -14.65 18.98
CA ASP A 98 10.83 -15.47 19.36
C ASP A 98 11.92 -14.64 20.04
N VAL A 99 12.16 -13.40 19.57
CA VAL A 99 13.07 -12.44 20.23
C VAL A 99 12.55 -12.05 21.62
N LYS A 100 11.23 -11.93 21.81
CA LYS A 100 10.64 -11.65 23.12
C LYS A 100 10.66 -12.86 24.07
N SER A 101 10.64 -14.08 23.53
CA SER A 101 10.65 -15.33 24.30
C SER A 101 12.01 -15.68 24.92
N HIS A 102 13.12 -15.14 24.42
CA HIS A 102 14.47 -15.40 24.95
C HIS A 102 14.98 -14.32 25.93
N GLY A 103 14.19 -13.27 26.18
CA GLY A 103 14.56 -12.14 27.04
C GLY A 103 14.07 -12.22 28.49
N GLU A 104 13.38 -13.29 28.88
CA GLU A 104 12.86 -13.43 30.24
C GLU A 104 13.18 -14.81 30.82
N LYS A 105 14.27 -14.89 31.60
CA LYS A 105 14.30 -15.55 32.91
C LYS A 105 15.55 -15.09 33.68
N PRO A 106 15.43 -14.93 35.02
CA PRO A 106 16.42 -14.33 35.91
C PRO A 106 17.69 -15.17 36.06
#